data_AF-A0A7J3A9Z7-F1
#
_entry.id   AF-A0A7J3A9Z7-F1
#
_cell.length_a   1.000
_cell.length_b   1.000
_cell.length_c   1.000
_cell.angle_alpha   90.00
_cell.angle_beta   90.00
_cell.angle_gamma   90.00
#
_symmetry.space_group_name_H-M   'P 1'
#
loop_
_entity.id
_entity.type
_entity.pdbx_description
1 polymer ?
#
loop_
_entity_poly.entity_id
_entity_poly.type
_entity_poly.pdbx_seq_one_letter_code
_entity_poly.pdbx_strand_id
1 'polypeptide(L)' 'MKRVLVSLPDKVYEIIQKELKGTMGESSSEIVRAIIVAYLSEKGYLEKSRGD' A
#
# COMPACT_ATOMS: atom_id res chain seq x y z
N MET A 1 4.00 10.69 -11.68
CA MET A 1 3.23 9.87 -10.70
C MET A 1 1.78 10.31 -10.69
N LYS A 2 0.84 9.37 -10.60
CA LYS A 2 -0.59 9.68 -10.37
C LYS A 2 -0.84 9.65 -8.86
N ARG A 3 -1.67 10.58 -8.35
CA ARG A 3 -2.01 10.67 -6.92
C ARG A 3 -3.46 10.26 -6.72
N VAL A 4 -3.71 9.49 -5.67
CA VAL A 4 -5.05 9.09 -5.24
C VAL A 4 -5.18 9.43 -3.77
N LEU A 5 -6.22 10.18 -3.41
CA LEU A 5 -6.57 10.45 -2.02
C LEU A 5 -7.55 9.37 -1.56
N VAL A 6 -7.31 8.77 -0.40
CA VAL A 6 -8.16 7.73 0.16
C VAL A 6 -8.51 8.05 1.60
N SER A 7 -9.72 7.67 2.02
CA SER A 7 -10.13 7.66 3.41
C SER A 7 -10.06 6.23 3.92
N LEU A 8 -9.45 6.04 5.09
CA LEU A 8 -9.31 4.73 5.73
C LEU A 8 -10.15 4.70 7.00
N PRO A 9 -10.73 3.55 7.38
CA PRO A 9 -11.32 3.38 8.70
C PRO A 9 -10.28 3.61 9.79
N ASP A 10 -10.69 4.19 10.92
CA ASP A 10 -9.77 4.55 12.02
C ASP A 10 -8.90 3.38 12.47
N LYS A 11 -9.49 2.19 12.64
CA LYS A 11 -8.77 0.98 13.03
C LYS A 11 -7.66 0.61 12.04
N VAL A 12 -7.89 0.79 10.74
CA VAL A 12 -6.89 0.50 9.71
C VAL A 12 -5.77 1.54 9.77
N TYR A 13 -6.13 2.81 9.93
CA TYR A 13 -5.16 3.88 10.08
C TYR A 13 -4.28 3.69 11.32
N GLU A 14 -4.85 3.29 12.45
CA GLU A 14 -4.11 3.00 13.68
C GLU A 14 -3.11 1.86 13.51
N ILE A 15 -3.51 0.76 12.85
CA ILE A 15 -2.59 -0.36 12.56
C ILE A 15 -1.41 0.14 11.72
N ILE A 16 -1.68 0.93 10.67
CA ILE A 16 -0.62 1.50 9.82
C ILE A 16 0.34 2.36 10.65
N GLN A 17 -0.17 3.20 11.54
CA GLN A 17 0.68 4.10 12.34
C GLN A 17 1.46 3.38 13.44
N LYS A 18 0.86 2.39 14.11
CA LYS A 18 1.44 1.73 15.29
C LYS A 18 2.37 0.58 14.92
N GLU A 19 1.96 -0.23 13.94
CA GLU A 19 2.64 -1.51 13.65
C GLU A 19 3.59 -1.41 12.46
N LEU A 20 3.28 -0.54 11.48
CA LEU A 20 3.97 -0.55 10.18
C LEU A 20 4.93 0.63 10.00
N LYS A 21 4.71 1.73 10.71
CA LYS A 21 5.57 2.92 10.66
C LYS A 21 6.92 2.63 11.31
N GLY A 22 8.00 3.02 10.64
CA GLY A 22 9.38 2.73 11.04
C GLY A 22 9.86 1.31 10.67
N THR A 23 8.95 0.41 10.25
CA THR A 23 9.31 -0.93 9.75
C THR A 23 9.14 -1.05 8.23
N MET A 24 7.98 -0.67 7.69
CA MET A 24 7.72 -0.69 6.24
C MET A 24 7.95 0.66 5.55
N GLY A 25 8.09 1.74 6.32
CA GLY A 25 8.33 3.08 5.81
C GLY A 25 8.03 4.17 6.84
N GLU A 26 8.30 5.42 6.47
CA GLU A 26 8.17 6.58 7.37
C GLU A 26 6.84 7.32 7.18
N SER A 27 6.36 7.44 5.94
CA SER A 27 5.11 8.13 5.65
C SER A 27 3.96 7.15 5.36
N SER A 28 2.73 7.56 5.70
CA SER A 28 1.52 6.77 5.42
C SER A 28 1.38 6.44 3.93
N SER A 29 1.72 7.37 3.05
CA SER A 29 1.67 7.18 1.60
C SER A 29 2.65 6.10 1.11
N GLU A 30 3.83 6.00 1.73
CA GLU A 30 4.80 4.96 1.37
C GLU A 30 4.34 3.58 1.81
N ILE A 31 3.86 3.48 3.04
CA ILE A 31 3.37 2.22 3.62
C ILE A 31 2.18 1.72 2.81
N VAL A 32 1.19 2.58 2.54
CA VAL A 32 0.01 2.23 1.72
C VAL A 32 0.42 1.82 0.31
N ARG A 33 1.38 2.53 -0.31
CA ARG A 33 1.91 2.14 -1.63
C ARG A 33 2.53 0.74 -1.58
N ALA A 34 3.36 0.45 -0.58
CA ALA A 34 4.02 -0.84 -0.43
C ALA A 34 2.99 -1.98 -0.28
N ILE A 35 1.97 -1.80 0.56
CA ILE A 35 0.88 -2.77 0.76
C ILE A 35 0.14 -3.03 -0.55
N ILE A 36 -0.26 -1.98 -1.28
CA ILE A 36 -0.98 -2.14 -2.56
C ILE A 36 -0.14 -2.88 -3.58
N VAL A 37 1.14 -2.52 -3.72
CA VAL A 37 2.05 -3.17 -4.67
C VAL A 37 2.25 -4.65 -4.31
N ALA A 38 2.46 -4.96 -3.03
CA ALA A 38 2.59 -6.34 -2.55
C ALA A 38 1.32 -7.15 -2.86
N TYR A 39 0.14 -6.64 -2.51
CA TYR A 39 -1.14 -7.29 -2.79
C TYR A 39 -1.35 -7.57 -4.29
N LEU A 40 -1.07 -6.58 -5.15
CA LEU A 40 -1.23 -6.75 -6.59
C LEU A 40 -0.23 -7.74 -7.18
N SER A 41 0.99 -7.78 -6.63
CA SER A 41 2.02 -8.75 -7.00
C SER A 41 1.60 -10.16 -6.61
N GLU A 42 1.15 -10.38 -5.38
CA GLU A 42 0.70 -11.69 -4.88
C GLU A 42 -0.50 -12.24 -5.67
N LYS A 43 -1.34 -11.35 -6.20
CA LYS A 43 -2.48 -11.72 -7.05
C LYS A 43 -2.14 -11.87 -8.53
N GLY A 44 -0.88 -11.63 -8.92
CA GLY A 44 -0.41 -11.72 -10.30
C GLY A 44 -0.93 -10.62 -11.22
N TYR A 45 -1.52 -9.54 -10.68
CA TYR A 45 -2.02 -8.43 -11.51
C TYR A 45 -0.87 -7.67 -12.19
N LEU A 46 0.30 -7.61 -11.57
CA LEU A 46 1.48 -6.98 -12.14
C LEU A 46 2.12 -7.83 -13.25
N GLU A 47 1.97 -9.16 -13.19
CA GLU A 47 2.48 -10.07 -14.22
C GLU A 47 1.55 -10.14 -15.43
N LYS A 48 0.22 -10.14 -15.20
CA LYS A 48 -0.78 -10.05 -16.28
C LYS A 48 -0.62 -8.77 -17.11
N SER A 49 -0.18 -7.68 -16.49
CA SER A 49 0.06 -6.39 -17.18
C SER A 49 1.32 -6.39 -18.07
N ARG A 50 2.17 -7.42 -18.03
CA ARG A 50 3.39 -7.50 -18.87
C ARG A 50 3.16 -8.19 -20.23
N GLY A 51 1.92 -8.60 -20.51
CA GLY A 51 1.53 -9.36 -21.71
C GLY A 51 0.61 -8.61 -22.68
N ASP A 52 0.67 -7.27 -22.74
CA ASP A 52 0.05 -6.42 -23.77
C ASP A 52 1.09 -5.49 -24.40
#